data_AF-A0A5K3G009-F1
#
_entry.id   AF-A0A5K3G009-F1
#
_cell.length_a   1.000
_cell.length_b   1.000
_cell.length_c   1.000
_cell.angle_alpha   90.00
_cell.angle_beta   90.00
_cell.angle_gamma   90.00
#
_symmetry.space_group_name_H-M   'P 1'
#
loop_
_entity.id
_entity.type
_entity.pdbx_description
1 polymer ?
#
loop_
_entity_poly.entity_id
_entity_poly.type
_entity_poly.pdbx_seq_one_letter_code
_entity_poly.pdbx_strand_id
1 'polypeptide(L)'
;MVSDADADMDIPFTLVVDKDISQVARLLQMIYRNNYYYCIHVDMRSSSSFIDALKGIANCFGANVELVPHDERVAVNWGDETGLVPQNITLRGSIWSIRLDNVELVVALKAMGFSET
;
A
#
# COMPACT_ATOMS: atom_id res chain seq x y z
N MET A 1 6.44 12.70 26.67
CA MET A 1 7.37 11.99 25.78
C MET A 1 7.18 10.52 26.01
N VAL A 2 6.34 9.89 25.20
CA VAL A 2 6.40 8.45 24.96
C VAL A 2 6.82 8.38 23.50
N SER A 3 8.05 7.93 23.28
CA SER A 3 8.55 7.60 21.95
C SER A 3 8.02 6.21 21.63
N ASP A 4 6.85 6.13 20.99
CA ASP A 4 6.30 4.90 20.40
C ASP A 4 7.06 4.53 19.11
N ALA A 5 8.39 4.58 19.16
CA ALA A 5 9.27 4.17 18.08
C ALA A 5 9.30 2.63 17.89
N ASP A 6 8.52 1.90 18.69
CA ASP A 6 8.30 0.44 18.66
C ASP A 6 6.82 0.09 18.39
N ALA A 7 6.05 0.96 17.70
CA ALA A 7 4.81 0.52 17.10
C ALA A 7 5.15 -0.34 15.87
N ASP A 8 5.38 -1.62 16.12
CA ASP A 8 5.54 -2.65 15.10
C ASP A 8 4.39 -2.50 14.09
N MET A 9 4.73 -2.19 12.84
CA MET A 9 3.76 -1.92 11.78
C MET A 9 3.30 -3.27 11.25
N ASP A 10 2.32 -3.87 11.92
CA ASP A 10 2.06 -5.32 11.81
C ASP A 10 1.27 -5.72 10.55
N ILE A 11 0.49 -4.81 9.95
CA ILE A 11 -0.51 -5.19 8.93
C ILE A 11 -0.51 -4.22 7.75
N PRO A 12 -0.09 -4.69 6.55
CA PRO A 12 -0.22 -3.92 5.31
C PRO A 12 -1.64 -4.08 4.71
N PHE A 13 -2.30 -2.95 4.47
CA PHE A 13 -3.55 -2.87 3.72
C PHE A 13 -3.29 -2.43 2.28
N THR A 14 -3.85 -3.14 1.31
CA THR A 14 -3.90 -2.71 -0.09
C THR A 14 -5.22 -2.05 -0.39
N LEU A 15 -5.20 -0.79 -0.84
CA LEU A 15 -6.37 -0.06 -1.32
C LEU A 15 -6.26 0.13 -2.83
N VAL A 16 -7.21 -0.41 -3.60
CA VAL A 16 -7.29 -0.21 -5.05
C VAL A 16 -8.32 0.88 -5.35
N VAL A 17 -7.91 1.96 -6.02
CA VAL A 17 -8.72 3.17 -6.21
C VAL A 17 -8.65 3.71 -7.65
N ASP A 18 -9.69 4.40 -8.11
CA ASP A 18 -9.79 4.88 -9.52
C ASP A 18 -10.41 6.30 -9.66
N LYS A 19 -11.53 6.63 -8.97
CA LYS A 19 -12.30 7.85 -9.33
C LYS A 19 -12.73 8.80 -8.21
N ASP A 20 -13.23 8.31 -7.07
CA ASP A 20 -13.86 9.19 -6.07
C ASP A 20 -12.91 9.51 -4.91
N ILE A 21 -12.31 10.70 -4.99
CA ILE A 21 -11.34 11.15 -3.98
C ILE A 21 -12.00 11.38 -2.61
N SER A 22 -13.28 11.77 -2.58
CA SER A 22 -14.02 11.98 -1.33
C SER A 22 -14.32 10.65 -0.66
N GLN A 23 -14.63 9.61 -1.44
CA GLN A 23 -14.79 8.25 -0.93
C GLN A 23 -13.48 7.73 -0.34
N VAL A 24 -12.35 7.92 -1.05
CA VAL A 24 -11.04 7.49 -0.56
C VAL A 24 -10.66 8.20 0.74
N ALA A 25 -10.86 9.53 0.81
CA ALA A 25 -10.62 10.31 2.03
C ALA A 25 -11.44 9.77 3.22
N ARG A 26 -12.75 9.55 3.01
CA ARG A 26 -13.65 9.06 4.04
C ARG A 26 -13.28 7.65 4.51
N LEU A 27 -12.97 6.76 3.56
CA LEU A 27 -12.55 5.40 3.89
C LEU A 27 -11.27 5.41 4.73
N LEU A 28 -10.24 6.13 4.29
CA LEU A 28 -8.98 6.26 5.03
C LEU A 28 -9.22 6.83 6.43
N GLN A 29 -10.00 7.90 6.56
CA GLN A 29 -10.34 8.47 7.88
C GLN A 29 -11.04 7.47 8.80
N MET A 30 -11.86 6.56 8.26
CA MET A 30 -12.58 5.56 9.05
C MET A 30 -11.68 4.39 9.50
N ILE A 31 -10.74 3.97 8.66
CA ILE A 31 -9.93 2.77 8.92
C ILE A 31 -8.55 3.07 9.51
N TYR A 32 -8.06 4.31 9.39
CA TYR A 32 -6.70 4.69 9.77
C TYR A 32 -6.37 4.35 11.23
N ARG A 33 -5.21 3.72 11.41
CA ARG A 33 -4.60 3.42 12.71
C ARG A 33 -3.10 3.59 12.60
N ASN A 34 -2.47 4.03 13.68
CA ASN A 34 -1.05 4.37 13.70
C ASN A 34 -0.14 3.15 13.45
N ASN A 35 -0.60 1.94 13.74
CA ASN A 35 0.15 0.69 13.61
C ASN A 35 -0.14 -0.06 12.29
N TYR A 36 -0.83 0.56 11.33
CA TYR A 36 -1.19 -0.03 10.04
C TYR A 36 -0.53 0.72 8.90
N TYR A 37 0.01 -0.02 7.94
CA TYR A 37 0.57 0.52 6.71
C TYR A 37 -0.46 0.41 5.59
N TYR A 38 -0.65 1.47 4.82
CA TYR A 38 -1.61 1.54 3.72
C TYR A 38 -0.88 1.78 2.41
N CYS A 39 -0.90 0.78 1.54
CA CYS A 39 -0.43 0.91 0.17
C CYS A 39 -1.62 1.17 -0.74
N ILE A 40 -1.63 2.32 -1.40
CA ILE A 40 -2.70 2.74 -2.30
C ILE A 40 -2.26 2.50 -3.74
N HIS A 41 -2.85 1.51 -4.36
CA HIS A 41 -2.72 1.24 -5.77
C HIS A 41 -3.79 2.02 -6.55
N VAL A 42 -3.35 3.02 -7.30
CA VAL A 42 -4.21 3.79 -8.20
C VAL A 42 -4.28 3.08 -9.55
N ASP A 43 -5.47 2.88 -10.10
CA ASP A 43 -5.61 2.30 -11.45
C ASP A 43 -4.80 3.15 -12.46
N MET A 44 -4.04 2.48 -13.34
CA MET A 44 -3.20 3.13 -14.35
C MET A 44 -3.96 4.13 -15.23
N ARG A 45 -5.28 3.96 -15.40
CA ARG A 45 -6.14 4.81 -16.22
C ARG A 45 -6.66 6.06 -15.48
N SER A 46 -6.37 6.19 -14.20
CA SER A 46 -6.85 7.32 -13.38
C SER A 46 -6.30 8.65 -13.89
N SER A 47 -7.09 9.72 -13.75
CA SER A 47 -6.67 11.05 -14.19
C SER A 47 -5.53 11.61 -13.34
N SER A 48 -4.69 12.46 -13.93
CA SER A 48 -3.65 13.18 -13.20
C SER A 48 -4.22 14.01 -12.05
N SER A 49 -5.37 14.66 -12.25
CA SER A 49 -6.07 15.43 -11.21
C SER A 49 -6.47 14.57 -10.00
N PHE A 50 -6.93 13.34 -10.24
CA PHE A 50 -7.26 12.40 -9.16
C PHE A 50 -6.00 11.95 -8.42
N ILE A 51 -4.94 11.61 -9.15
CA ILE A 51 -3.64 11.22 -8.58
C ILE A 51 -3.06 12.35 -7.71
N ASP A 52 -3.12 13.60 -8.16
CA ASP A 52 -2.59 14.73 -7.42
C ASP A 52 -3.40 15.03 -6.16
N ALA A 53 -4.73 14.92 -6.23
CA ALA A 53 -5.58 15.03 -5.05
C ALA A 53 -5.29 13.90 -4.04
N LEU A 54 -5.03 12.68 -4.53
CA LEU A 54 -4.71 11.53 -3.71
C LEU A 54 -3.34 11.64 -3.03
N LYS A 55 -2.33 12.19 -3.73
CA LYS A 55 -1.05 12.55 -3.10
C LYS A 55 -1.27 13.55 -1.96
N GLY A 56 -2.16 14.54 -2.17
CA GLY A 56 -2.56 15.48 -1.12
C GLY A 56 -3.12 14.77 0.10
N ILE A 57 -4.02 13.81 -0.08
CA ILE A 57 -4.56 12.99 1.00
C ILE A 57 -3.46 12.18 1.69
N ALA A 58 -2.65 11.43 0.95
CA ALA A 58 -1.61 10.58 1.53
C ALA A 58 -0.63 11.39 2.40
N ASN A 59 -0.23 12.58 1.92
CA ASN A 59 0.63 13.49 2.68
C ASN A 59 0.01 13.93 4.02
N CYS A 60 -1.33 13.98 4.14
CA CYS A 60 -1.99 14.28 5.41
C CYS A 60 -1.89 13.16 6.45
N PHE A 61 -1.70 11.91 6.01
CA PHE A 61 -1.61 10.73 6.90
C PHE A 61 -0.16 10.29 7.18
N GLY A 62 0.82 10.94 6.55
CA GLY A 62 2.25 10.72 6.79
C GLY A 62 2.79 9.43 6.20
N ALA A 63 3.90 8.93 6.75
CA ALA A 63 4.67 7.82 6.21
C ALA A 63 3.91 6.47 6.19
N ASN A 64 2.80 6.37 6.92
CA ASN A 64 1.98 5.15 6.97
C ASN A 64 1.07 4.97 5.75
N VAL A 65 0.95 5.98 4.89
CA VAL A 65 0.12 5.93 3.68
C VAL A 65 0.96 6.27 2.46
N GLU A 66 1.13 5.31 1.56
CA GLU A 66 1.97 5.45 0.39
C GLU A 66 1.22 5.07 -0.89
N LEU A 67 1.52 5.78 -1.98
CA LEU A 67 1.00 5.44 -3.31
C LEU A 67 1.99 4.55 -4.03
N VAL A 68 1.49 3.51 -4.70
CA VAL A 68 2.30 2.71 -5.62
C VAL A 68 2.94 3.60 -6.70
N PRO A 69 4.25 3.46 -6.98
CA PRO A 69 4.94 4.17 -8.06
C PRO A 69 4.25 4.01 -9.40
N HIS A 70 4.33 5.01 -10.27
CA HIS A 70 3.59 5.01 -11.53
C HIS A 70 3.94 3.82 -12.44
N ASP A 71 5.21 3.46 -12.49
CA ASP A 71 5.77 2.35 -13.28
C ASP A 71 5.34 0.96 -12.81
N GLU A 72 4.87 0.85 -11.56
CA GLU A 72 4.36 -0.40 -11.00
C GLU A 72 2.82 -0.50 -11.06
N ARG A 73 2.11 0.57 -11.43
CA ARG A 73 0.64 0.55 -11.51
C ARG A 73 0.16 -0.31 -12.67
N VAL A 74 -0.98 -0.95 -12.48
CA VAL A 74 -1.66 -1.69 -13.55
C VAL A 74 -3.07 -1.16 -13.80
N ALA A 75 -3.57 -1.40 -15.01
CA ALA A 75 -4.98 -1.23 -15.32
C ALA A 75 -5.74 -2.44 -14.77
N VAL A 76 -6.57 -2.23 -13.75
CA VAL A 76 -7.32 -3.31 -13.09
C VAL A 76 -8.63 -3.53 -13.83
N ASN A 77 -8.78 -4.70 -14.45
CA ASN A 77 -10.04 -5.11 -15.05
C ASN A 77 -10.82 -6.01 -14.09
N TRP A 78 -12.13 -5.93 -14.21
CA TRP A 78 -13.01 -6.73 -13.37
C TRP A 78 -13.14 -8.15 -13.94
N GLY A 79 -12.96 -9.15 -13.09
CA GLY A 79 -13.14 -10.56 -13.44
C GLY A 79 -11.92 -11.24 -14.05
N ASP A 80 -10.75 -10.62 -14.03
CA ASP A 80 -9.48 -11.23 -14.45
C ASP A 80 -8.40 -11.18 -13.34
N GLU A 81 -7.20 -11.67 -13.65
CA GLU A 81 -6.07 -11.75 -12.71
C GLU A 81 -5.50 -10.38 -12.32
N THR A 82 -5.79 -9.32 -13.07
CA THR A 82 -5.21 -7.99 -12.80
C THR A 82 -5.70 -7.42 -11.46
N GLY A 83 -6.85 -7.88 -10.96
CA GLY A 83 -7.34 -7.54 -9.62
C GLY A 83 -6.45 -8.02 -8.47
N LEU A 84 -5.59 -9.02 -8.70
CA LEU A 84 -4.65 -9.57 -7.70
C LEU A 84 -3.29 -8.88 -7.73
N VAL A 85 -2.95 -8.22 -8.83
CA VAL A 85 -1.65 -7.58 -9.02
C VAL A 85 -1.36 -6.48 -7.99
N PRO A 86 -2.30 -5.59 -7.63
CA PRO A 86 -2.10 -4.60 -6.58
C PRO A 86 -1.64 -5.20 -5.24
N GLN A 87 -2.21 -6.35 -4.87
CA GLN A 87 -1.88 -7.04 -3.62
C GLN A 87 -0.45 -7.59 -3.68
N ASN A 88 -0.05 -8.15 -4.83
CA ASN A 88 1.33 -8.61 -5.03
C ASN A 88 2.34 -7.46 -4.89
N ILE A 89 2.07 -6.30 -5.51
CA ILE A 89 2.92 -5.11 -5.44
C ILE A 89 3.04 -4.62 -3.98
N THR A 90 1.91 -4.47 -3.27
CA THR A 90 1.93 -4.07 -1.86
C THR A 90 2.75 -5.02 -1.01
N LEU A 91 2.59 -6.34 -1.18
CA LEU A 91 3.35 -7.34 -0.40
C LEU A 91 4.86 -7.18 -0.63
N ARG A 92 5.29 -6.96 -1.87
CA ARG A 92 6.72 -6.71 -2.19
C ARG A 92 7.25 -5.43 -1.55
N GLY A 93 6.48 -4.34 -1.54
CA GLY A 93 6.88 -3.08 -0.92
C GLY A 93 6.91 -3.15 0.62
N SER A 94 5.91 -3.80 1.21
CA SER A 94 5.74 -3.91 2.67
C SER A 94 6.81 -4.78 3.33
N ILE A 95 7.36 -5.76 2.61
CA ILE A 95 8.48 -6.61 3.03
C ILE A 95 9.68 -5.81 3.53
N TRP A 96 9.88 -4.60 3.01
CA TRP A 96 10.97 -3.72 3.42
C TRP A 96 10.62 -2.81 4.60
N SER A 97 9.33 -2.60 4.85
CA SER A 97 8.81 -1.69 5.89
C SER A 97 8.48 -2.43 7.19
N ILE A 98 8.01 -3.67 7.10
CA ILE A 98 7.86 -4.59 8.22
C ILE A 98 9.24 -5.13 8.52
N ARG A 99 9.76 -4.97 9.76
CA ARG A 99 11.03 -5.61 10.11
C ARG A 99 10.89 -7.12 9.93
N LEU A 100 11.64 -7.66 8.98
CA LEU A 100 11.72 -9.10 8.71
C LEU A 100 12.80 -9.75 9.57
N ASP A 101 12.78 -9.55 10.89
CA ASP A 101 13.56 -10.37 11.82
C ASP A 101 12.92 -11.75 12.06
N ASN A 102 11.73 -11.99 11.49
CA ASN A 102 11.07 -13.29 11.49
C ASN A 102 11.59 -14.19 10.35
N VAL A 103 12.63 -14.98 10.67
CA VAL A 103 13.35 -15.87 9.75
C VAL A 103 12.41 -16.81 8.97
N GLU A 104 11.29 -17.26 9.55
CA GLU A 104 10.33 -18.12 8.85
C GLU A 104 9.65 -17.42 7.67
N LEU A 105 9.34 -16.12 7.80
CA LEU A 105 8.72 -15.33 6.74
C LEU A 105 9.72 -15.04 5.61
N VAL A 106 10.98 -14.73 5.96
CA VAL A 106 12.05 -14.54 4.96
C VAL A 106 12.26 -15.83 4.14
N VAL A 107 12.25 -16.99 4.81
CA VAL A 107 12.37 -18.29 4.15
C VAL A 107 11.17 -18.58 3.25
N ALA A 108 9.95 -18.29 3.70
CA ALA A 108 8.73 -18.47 2.90
C ALA A 108 8.72 -17.56 1.66
N LEU A 109 9.15 -16.31 1.80
CA LEU A 109 9.21 -15.35 0.69
C LEU A 109 10.29 -15.70 -0.34
N LYS A 110 11.44 -16.20 0.12
CA LYS A 110 12.48 -16.73 -0.76
C LYS A 110 12.03 -17.98 -1.51
N ALA A 111 11.24 -18.84 -0.87
CA ALA A 111 10.60 -19.99 -1.51
C ALA A 111 9.53 -19.58 -2.55
N MET A 112 8.91 -18.41 -2.38
CA MET A 112 7.97 -17.81 -3.33
C MET A 112 8.65 -17.02 -4.47
N GLY A 113 9.99 -16.96 -4.50
CA GLY A 113 10.75 -16.33 -5.59
C GLY A 113 10.90 -14.82 -5.48
N PHE A 114 10.59 -14.21 -4.33
CA PHE A 114 10.91 -12.80 -4.10
C PHE A 114 12.40 -12.67 -3.75
N SER A 115 13.12 -11.87 -4.54
CA SER A 115 14.54 -11.55 -4.34
C SER A 115 14.67 -10.19 -3.66
N GLU A 116 15.53 -10.10 -2.65
CA GLU A 116 16.10 -8.84 -2.20
C GLU A 116 16.98 -8.31 -3.34
N THR A 117 16.75 -7.07 -3.78
CA THR A 117 17.65 -6.31 -4.68
C THR A 117 18.29 -5.18 -3.90
#